data_AF-A0A0Q9Q8S8-F1
#
_entry.id   AF-A0A0Q9Q8S8-F1
#
_cell.length_a   1.000
_cell.length_b   1.000
_cell.length_c   1.000
_cell.angle_alpha   90.00
_cell.angle_beta   90.00
_cell.angle_gamma   90.00
#
_symmetry.space_group_name_H-M   'P 1'
#
loop_
_entity.id
_entity.type
_entity.pdbx_description
1 polymer ?
#
loop_
_entity_poly.entity_id
_entity_poly.type
_entity_poly.pdbx_seq_one_letter_code
_entity_poly.pdbx_strand_id
1 'polypeptide(L)'
;MKQQGRARLLLRVSHMEASIAFYGGQLGWELLERDEGGRAALLHIGDTADEAVLVVEGCEANGTLNRWLRPNYSAAQAGSLVYIGVASVADVESNLLARGFQQAIGSQDAEHIRERHVPTIDGCTLVYWEELFPTHIEIMEMYEAGVEELHRAIDGLSDAQLNLREVLDKWSIREHVLHVIDLELISMHKVKFALAESGRMYTGNSFQPDDWHRGLHYAQRPIAAEVLLFQATRQHIIGLCNHLPDALDRTIRTTNREETVAQLLKMMAGHAKHHMRAAWRIRELHGV
;
A
#
# COMPACT_ATOMS: atom_id res chain seq x y z
N MET A 1 13.01 -23.14 -17.79
CA MET A 1 13.04 -21.71 -17.41
C MET A 1 14.31 -21.45 -16.64
N LYS A 2 15.17 -20.51 -17.05
CA LYS A 2 16.33 -20.11 -16.23
C LYS A 2 15.77 -19.59 -14.90
N GLN A 3 16.26 -20.11 -13.78
CA GLN A 3 15.91 -19.64 -12.44
C GLN A 3 16.30 -18.15 -12.40
N GLN A 4 15.30 -17.27 -12.37
CA GLN A 4 15.51 -15.82 -12.28
C GLN A 4 15.81 -15.48 -10.82
N GLY A 5 16.70 -14.51 -10.61
CA GLY A 5 17.08 -14.06 -9.28
C GLY A 5 15.95 -13.36 -8.53
N ARG A 6 16.10 -13.26 -7.20
CA ARG A 6 15.09 -12.68 -6.30
C ARG A 6 15.46 -11.29 -5.81
N ALA A 7 16.72 -10.88 -5.95
CA ALA A 7 17.18 -9.61 -5.44
C ALA A 7 16.45 -8.44 -6.10
N ARG A 8 15.81 -7.63 -5.27
CA ARG A 8 15.05 -6.46 -5.69
C ARG A 8 15.84 -5.18 -5.66
N LEU A 9 16.99 -5.19 -5.01
CA LEU A 9 17.79 -4.02 -4.73
C LEU A 9 19.21 -4.24 -5.24
N LEU A 10 19.74 -3.25 -5.96
CA LEU A 10 21.15 -3.17 -6.33
C LEU A 10 21.76 -1.94 -5.64
N LEU A 11 22.74 -2.18 -4.78
CA LEU A 11 23.49 -1.13 -4.07
C LEU A 11 24.89 -1.05 -4.68
N ARG A 12 25.25 0.14 -5.16
CA ARG A 12 26.63 0.43 -5.57
C ARG A 12 27.44 0.73 -4.34
N VAL A 13 28.55 0.02 -4.18
CA VAL A 13 29.42 0.14 -3.02
C VAL A 13 30.81 0.56 -3.42
N SER A 14 31.44 1.38 -2.58
CA SER A 14 32.83 1.82 -2.81
C SER A 14 33.85 0.77 -2.33
N HIS A 15 33.52 0.07 -1.23
CA HIS A 15 34.44 -0.87 -0.57
C HIS A 15 33.72 -2.15 -0.13
N MET A 16 33.81 -3.21 -0.93
CA MET A 16 33.04 -4.45 -0.73
C MET A 16 33.12 -5.01 0.70
N GLU A 17 34.31 -5.21 1.25
CA GLU A 17 34.43 -5.80 2.60
C GLU A 17 33.90 -4.89 3.70
N ALA A 18 34.09 -3.58 3.58
CA ALA A 18 33.56 -2.61 4.55
C ALA A 18 32.02 -2.56 4.47
N SER A 19 31.45 -2.59 3.26
CA SER A 19 30.02 -2.65 3.06
C SER A 19 29.44 -3.97 3.58
N ILE A 20 30.04 -5.12 3.29
CA ILE A 20 29.59 -6.41 3.86
C ILE A 20 29.64 -6.39 5.39
N ALA A 21 30.70 -5.84 5.99
CA ALA A 21 30.80 -5.70 7.44
C ALA A 21 29.73 -4.74 8.01
N PHE A 22 29.39 -3.67 7.28
CA PHE A 22 28.34 -2.73 7.67
C PHE A 22 26.94 -3.35 7.55
N TYR A 23 26.56 -3.83 6.37
CA TYR A 23 25.25 -4.44 6.11
C TYR A 23 25.05 -5.69 6.96
N GLY A 24 26.07 -6.54 7.10
CA GLY A 24 25.96 -7.75 7.92
C GLY A 24 26.08 -7.49 9.42
N GLY A 25 27.11 -6.75 9.84
CA GLY A 25 27.42 -6.54 11.26
C GLY A 25 26.49 -5.54 11.94
N GLN A 26 26.15 -4.43 11.28
CA GLN A 26 25.33 -3.37 11.89
C GLN A 26 23.86 -3.50 11.50
N LEU A 27 23.56 -3.75 10.22
CA LEU A 27 22.17 -3.85 9.75
C LEU A 27 21.57 -5.27 9.87
N GLY A 28 22.39 -6.28 10.19
CA GLY A 28 21.95 -7.66 10.39
C GLY A 28 21.55 -8.38 9.10
N TRP A 29 22.05 -7.97 7.94
CA TRP A 29 21.80 -8.64 6.66
C TRP A 29 22.65 -9.90 6.54
N GLU A 30 22.12 -10.96 5.95
CA GLU A 30 22.85 -12.22 5.82
C GLU A 30 23.57 -12.28 4.47
N LEU A 31 24.87 -12.55 4.45
CA LEU A 31 25.61 -12.80 3.22
C LEU A 31 25.28 -14.20 2.68
N LEU A 32 24.70 -14.27 1.48
CA LEU A 32 24.29 -15.52 0.84
C LEU A 32 25.33 -16.04 -0.15
N GLU A 33 25.83 -15.16 -1.03
CA GLU A 33 26.76 -15.55 -2.09
C GLU A 33 27.73 -14.40 -2.41
N ARG A 34 28.92 -14.74 -2.90
CA ARG A 34 29.90 -13.80 -3.47
C ARG A 34 30.26 -14.24 -4.88
N ASP A 35 30.52 -13.28 -5.77
CA ASP A 35 31.02 -13.63 -7.09
C ASP A 35 32.49 -14.07 -7.01
N GLU A 36 32.94 -14.83 -8.02
CA GLU A 36 34.31 -15.36 -8.06
C GLU A 36 35.38 -14.25 -8.04
N GLY A 37 35.03 -13.03 -8.46
CA GLY A 37 35.90 -11.87 -8.50
C GLY A 37 35.91 -11.00 -7.25
N GLY A 38 35.07 -11.28 -6.25
CA GLY A 38 34.89 -10.44 -5.05
C GLY A 38 34.36 -9.02 -5.33
N ARG A 39 33.75 -8.79 -6.49
CA ARG A 39 33.23 -7.50 -6.95
C ARG A 39 31.71 -7.39 -6.80
N ALA A 40 31.04 -8.48 -6.47
CA ALA A 40 29.62 -8.48 -6.14
C ALA A 40 29.30 -9.47 -5.01
N ALA A 41 28.29 -9.14 -4.22
CA ALA A 41 27.79 -9.98 -3.14
C ALA A 41 26.25 -9.95 -3.11
N LEU A 42 25.65 -11.10 -2.84
CA LEU A 42 24.22 -11.26 -2.64
C LEU A 42 23.93 -11.37 -1.13
N LEU A 43 23.02 -10.54 -0.63
CA LEU A 43 22.61 -10.54 0.77
C LEU A 43 21.10 -10.66 0.93
N HIS A 44 20.68 -11.29 2.02
CA HIS A 44 19.30 -11.27 2.51
C HIS A 44 19.05 -10.04 3.39
N ILE A 45 17.94 -9.34 3.18
CA ILE A 45 17.64 -8.07 3.86
C ILE A 45 16.91 -8.35 5.19
N GLY A 46 17.67 -8.45 6.29
CA GLY A 46 17.14 -8.60 7.65
C GLY A 46 16.09 -9.73 7.74
N ASP A 47 14.93 -9.43 8.31
CA ASP A 47 13.81 -10.39 8.46
C ASP A 47 12.80 -10.31 7.29
N THR A 48 13.13 -9.61 6.20
CA THR A 48 12.24 -9.47 5.04
C THR A 48 12.39 -10.66 4.09
N ALA A 49 11.43 -10.90 3.20
CA ALA A 49 11.60 -11.90 2.14
C ALA A 49 12.51 -11.44 0.98
N ASP A 50 13.09 -10.24 1.07
CA ASP A 50 13.81 -9.59 -0.01
C ASP A 50 15.33 -9.82 0.06
N GLU A 51 15.96 -9.72 -1.10
CA GLU A 51 17.41 -9.82 -1.27
C GLU A 51 17.97 -8.54 -1.93
N ALA A 52 19.23 -8.23 -1.64
CA ALA A 52 19.99 -7.13 -2.20
C ALA A 52 21.31 -7.62 -2.80
N VAL A 53 21.73 -7.01 -3.91
CA VAL A 53 23.07 -7.19 -4.48
C VAL A 53 23.90 -5.96 -4.15
N LEU A 54 25.06 -6.16 -3.53
CA LEU A 54 26.13 -5.16 -3.49
C LEU A 54 27.00 -5.35 -4.73
N VAL A 55 27.36 -4.26 -5.40
CA VAL A 55 28.30 -4.27 -6.53
C VAL A 55 29.31 -3.14 -6.41
N VAL A 56 30.58 -3.43 -6.61
CA VAL A 56 31.61 -2.39 -6.67
C VAL A 56 31.34 -1.47 -7.86
N GLU A 57 31.42 -0.16 -7.63
CA GLU A 57 31.16 0.85 -8.67
C GLU A 57 32.00 0.58 -9.95
N GLY A 58 31.35 0.67 -11.12
CA GLY A 58 31.96 0.38 -12.42
C GLY A 58 32.06 -1.11 -12.79
N CYS A 59 31.55 -2.01 -11.95
CA CYS A 59 31.56 -3.46 -12.19
C CYS A 59 30.16 -4.04 -12.48
N GLU A 60 29.21 -3.22 -12.96
CA GLU A 60 27.81 -3.65 -13.13
C GLU A 60 27.57 -4.63 -14.29
N ALA A 61 28.50 -4.73 -15.24
CA ALA A 61 28.41 -5.64 -16.38
C ALA A 61 28.96 -7.03 -16.03
N ASN A 62 28.21 -7.82 -15.25
CA ASN A 62 28.59 -9.18 -14.90
C ASN A 62 27.39 -10.15 -15.00
N GLY A 63 27.62 -11.29 -15.68
CA GLY A 63 26.60 -12.33 -15.90
C GLY A 63 26.02 -12.90 -14.60
N THR A 64 26.78 -12.81 -13.50
CA THR A 64 26.34 -13.18 -12.14
C THR A 64 25.25 -12.25 -11.61
N LEU A 65 25.31 -10.94 -11.87
CA LEU A 65 24.26 -10.01 -11.45
C LEU A 65 22.93 -10.34 -12.12
N ASN A 66 22.94 -10.69 -13.42
CA ASN A 66 21.75 -11.10 -14.15
C ASN A 66 21.09 -12.37 -13.59
N ARG A 67 21.84 -13.19 -12.86
CA ARG A 67 21.32 -14.39 -12.19
C ARG A 67 20.69 -14.05 -10.83
N TRP A 68 21.22 -13.06 -10.12
CA TRP A 68 20.74 -12.69 -8.78
C TRP A 68 19.64 -11.63 -8.78
N LEU A 69 19.68 -10.68 -9.71
CA LEU A 69 18.70 -9.61 -9.83
C LEU A 69 17.42 -10.09 -10.50
N ARG A 70 16.28 -9.65 -9.95
CA ARG A 70 14.97 -9.77 -10.61
C ARG A 70 14.87 -8.75 -11.77
N PRO A 71 13.98 -8.94 -12.76
CA PRO A 71 13.88 -8.01 -13.91
C PRO A 71 13.59 -6.54 -13.56
N ASN A 72 12.77 -6.29 -12.53
CA ASN A 72 12.36 -4.96 -12.08
C ASN A 72 13.01 -4.61 -10.73
N TYR A 73 14.32 -4.71 -10.65
CA TYR A 73 15.08 -4.29 -9.47
C TYR A 73 15.22 -2.76 -9.41
N SER A 74 15.39 -2.22 -8.20
CA SER A 74 15.72 -0.82 -7.97
C SER A 74 17.23 -0.69 -7.74
N ALA A 75 17.88 0.26 -8.42
CA ALA A 75 19.29 0.55 -8.20
C ALA A 75 19.44 1.82 -7.36
N ALA A 76 20.09 1.72 -6.20
CA ALA A 76 20.38 2.88 -5.36
C ALA A 76 21.69 3.55 -5.80
N GLN A 77 21.78 4.85 -5.51
CA GLN A 77 22.97 5.68 -5.67
C GLN A 77 23.18 6.52 -4.39
N ALA A 78 24.36 7.11 -4.23
CA ALA A 78 24.61 8.05 -3.14
C ALA A 78 23.56 9.18 -3.15
N GLY A 79 23.02 9.52 -1.97
CA GLY A 79 21.95 10.49 -1.79
C GLY A 79 20.53 9.97 -2.05
N SER A 80 20.35 8.73 -2.51
CA SER A 80 19.02 8.14 -2.72
C SER A 80 18.40 7.58 -1.43
N LEU A 81 17.06 7.59 -1.38
CA LEU A 81 16.28 6.89 -0.35
C LEU A 81 15.90 5.50 -0.84
N VAL A 82 16.10 4.49 -0.02
CA VAL A 82 15.78 3.09 -0.32
C VAL A 82 14.74 2.57 0.66
N TYR A 83 13.51 2.39 0.19
CA TYR A 83 12.40 1.96 1.04
C TYR A 83 12.41 0.44 1.27
N ILE A 84 12.32 0.04 2.54
CA ILE A 84 12.29 -1.34 3.00
C ILE A 84 11.11 -1.50 3.95
N GLY A 85 10.07 -2.22 3.51
CA GLY A 85 8.93 -2.55 4.36
C GLY A 85 9.33 -3.60 5.39
N VAL A 86 8.98 -3.38 6.65
CA VAL A 86 9.28 -4.29 7.77
C VAL A 86 8.04 -4.52 8.63
N ALA A 87 8.04 -5.61 9.39
CA ALA A 87 6.94 -5.93 10.30
C ALA A 87 6.86 -4.99 11.51
N SER A 88 8.01 -4.48 11.98
CA SER A 88 8.12 -3.58 13.12
C SER A 88 9.32 -2.67 12.95
N VAL A 89 9.09 -1.36 12.79
CA VAL A 89 10.17 -0.36 12.72
C VAL A 89 10.86 -0.22 14.08
N ALA A 90 10.13 -0.43 15.18
CA ALA A 90 10.68 -0.40 16.53
C ALA A 90 11.69 -1.54 16.78
N ASP A 91 11.42 -2.73 16.23
CA ASP A 91 12.36 -3.85 16.33
C ASP A 91 13.61 -3.60 15.49
N VAL A 92 13.46 -3.02 14.29
CA VAL A 92 14.62 -2.59 13.48
C VAL A 92 15.50 -1.62 14.28
N GLU A 93 14.92 -0.57 14.85
CA GLU A 93 15.66 0.42 15.64
C GLU A 93 16.36 -0.21 16.85
N SER A 94 15.64 -1.05 17.60
CA SER A 94 16.21 -1.77 18.76
C SER A 94 17.37 -2.68 18.36
N ASN A 95 17.23 -3.39 17.25
CA ASN A 95 18.25 -4.29 16.72
C ASN A 95 19.50 -3.55 16.20
N LEU A 96 19.31 -2.38 15.57
CA LEU A 96 20.42 -1.51 15.15
C LEU A 96 21.24 -1.05 16.36
N LEU A 97 20.56 -0.57 17.40
CA LEU A 97 21.19 -0.13 18.65
C LEU A 97 21.92 -1.29 19.34
N ALA A 98 21.30 -2.48 19.40
CA ALA A 98 21.91 -3.67 19.99
C ALA A 98 23.18 -4.14 19.24
N ARG A 99 23.26 -3.89 17.93
CA ARG A 99 24.45 -4.16 17.10
C ARG A 99 25.47 -3.01 17.11
N GLY A 100 25.25 -1.99 17.94
CA GLY A 100 26.17 -0.87 18.09
C GLY A 100 26.14 0.12 16.94
N PHE A 101 25.01 0.26 16.23
CA PHE A 101 24.82 1.33 15.25
C PHE A 101 24.86 2.70 15.96
N GLN A 102 25.80 3.57 15.57
CA GLN A 102 26.07 4.84 16.26
C GLN A 102 25.60 6.09 15.50
N GLN A 103 25.24 5.97 14.23
CA GLN A 103 24.83 7.12 13.42
C GLN A 103 23.41 7.56 13.79
N ALA A 104 23.11 8.84 13.60
CA ALA A 104 21.78 9.36 13.87
C ALA A 104 20.74 8.71 12.93
N ILE A 105 19.68 8.16 13.53
CA ILE A 105 18.54 7.60 12.82
C ILE A 105 17.47 8.70 12.72
N GLY A 106 17.12 9.10 11.51
CA GLY A 106 16.01 10.04 11.30
C GLY A 106 14.66 9.34 11.50
N SER A 107 13.61 10.09 11.81
CA SER A 107 12.25 9.57 11.92
C SER A 107 11.25 10.43 11.16
N GLN A 108 10.28 9.77 10.55
CA GLN A 108 9.12 10.42 9.93
C GLN A 108 7.90 9.55 10.20
N ASP A 109 7.01 10.03 11.07
CA ASP A 109 5.81 9.31 11.43
C ASP A 109 4.59 10.08 10.89
N ALA A 110 3.75 9.39 10.12
CA ALA A 110 2.42 9.82 9.71
C ALA A 110 1.37 8.91 10.38
N GLU A 111 0.09 9.28 10.33
CA GLU A 111 -1.03 8.60 11.04
C GLU A 111 -0.92 7.06 11.06
N HIS A 112 -0.64 6.44 9.91
CA HIS A 112 -0.56 4.98 9.77
C HIS A 112 0.77 4.48 9.18
N ILE A 113 1.81 5.30 9.19
CA ILE A 113 3.13 4.93 8.67
C ILE A 113 4.19 5.42 9.66
N ARG A 114 5.06 4.51 10.11
CA ARG A 114 6.29 4.88 10.80
C ARG A 114 7.47 4.67 9.88
N GLU A 115 8.40 5.59 9.90
CA GLU A 115 9.65 5.48 9.15
C GLU A 115 10.86 5.71 10.04
N ARG A 116 11.94 4.96 9.77
CA ARG A 116 13.28 5.22 10.29
C ARG A 116 14.26 5.31 9.14
N HIS A 117 15.01 6.41 9.14
CA HIS A 117 15.94 6.79 8.08
C HIS A 117 17.35 6.48 8.57
N VAL A 118 17.91 5.39 8.05
CA VAL A 118 19.19 4.82 8.48
C VAL A 118 20.24 5.09 7.41
N PRO A 119 21.20 6.01 7.65
CA PRO A 119 22.27 6.28 6.70
C PRO A 119 23.17 5.06 6.53
N THR A 120 23.62 4.82 5.30
CA THR A 120 24.55 3.74 4.97
C THR A 120 25.96 4.27 4.74
N ILE A 121 26.95 3.38 4.86
CA ILE A 121 28.36 3.70 4.56
C ILE A 121 28.56 4.11 3.09
N ASP A 122 27.69 3.65 2.18
CA ASP A 122 27.75 3.92 0.75
C ASP A 122 26.92 5.17 0.35
N GLY A 123 26.49 5.97 1.33
CA GLY A 123 25.92 7.30 1.12
C GLY A 123 24.45 7.32 0.70
N CYS A 124 23.77 6.18 0.61
CA CYS A 124 22.30 6.14 0.54
C CYS A 124 21.67 6.07 1.94
N THR A 125 20.38 6.34 2.03
CA THR A 125 19.60 6.19 3.27
C THR A 125 18.59 5.08 3.10
N LEU A 126 18.65 4.07 3.97
CA LEU A 126 17.60 3.06 4.05
C LEU A 126 16.43 3.63 4.84
N VAL A 127 15.26 3.65 4.23
CA VAL A 127 14.01 4.05 4.89
C VAL A 127 13.26 2.77 5.25
N TYR A 128 13.44 2.34 6.50
CA TYR A 128 12.65 1.25 7.06
C TYR A 128 11.27 1.80 7.39
N TRP A 129 10.23 1.21 6.86
CA TRP A 129 8.87 1.66 7.10
C TRP A 129 7.96 0.50 7.50
N GLU A 130 7.03 0.83 8.39
CA GLU A 130 6.00 -0.05 8.90
C GLU A 130 4.67 0.65 8.68
N GLU A 131 3.73 -0.05 8.05
CA GLU A 131 2.34 0.39 8.06
C GLU A 131 1.75 0.04 9.43
N LEU A 132 1.45 1.06 10.23
CA LEU A 132 0.65 0.86 11.44
C LEU A 132 -0.78 0.59 11.00
N PHE A 133 -1.20 -0.66 11.12
CA PHE A 133 -2.58 -0.99 10.84
C PHE A 133 -3.46 -0.27 11.89
N PRO A 134 -4.42 0.58 11.46
CA PRO A 134 -5.31 1.23 12.41
C PRO A 134 -6.03 0.18 13.24
N THR A 135 -6.30 0.51 14.50
CA THR A 135 -7.07 -0.35 15.39
C THR A 135 -8.44 -0.65 14.81
N HIS A 136 -9.07 -1.72 15.28
CA HIS A 136 -10.45 -2.06 14.91
C HIS A 136 -11.43 -0.90 15.12
N ILE A 137 -11.23 -0.11 16.17
CA ILE A 137 -12.04 1.08 16.45
C ILE A 137 -11.81 2.15 15.37
N GLU A 138 -10.55 2.51 15.11
CA GLU A 138 -10.21 3.52 14.09
C GLU A 138 -10.71 3.11 12.70
N ILE A 139 -10.62 1.83 12.33
CA ILE A 139 -11.13 1.33 11.04
C ILE A 139 -12.65 1.51 10.93
N MET A 140 -13.38 1.19 12.00
CA MET A 140 -14.83 1.38 12.04
C MET A 140 -15.20 2.85 11.94
N GLU A 141 -14.50 3.73 12.67
CA GLU A 141 -14.70 5.18 12.62
C GLU A 141 -14.42 5.73 11.21
N MET A 142 -13.33 5.30 10.56
CA MET A 142 -13.00 5.68 9.19
C MET A 142 -14.07 5.21 8.19
N TYR A 143 -14.56 3.98 8.35
CA TYR A 143 -15.59 3.41 7.49
C TYR A 143 -16.93 4.14 7.67
N GLU A 144 -17.31 4.47 8.90
CA GLU A 144 -18.51 5.23 9.22
C GLU A 144 -18.43 6.67 8.71
N ALA A 145 -17.30 7.36 8.95
CA ALA A 145 -17.10 8.76 8.57
C ALA A 145 -17.25 9.00 7.06
N GLY A 146 -16.95 8.01 6.23
CA GLY A 146 -17.06 8.17 4.77
C GLY A 146 -18.48 8.43 4.26
N VAL A 147 -19.54 8.15 5.04
CA VAL A 147 -20.91 8.57 4.71
C VAL A 147 -21.02 10.10 4.72
N GLU A 148 -20.57 10.73 5.80
CA GLU A 148 -20.58 12.18 5.96
C GLU A 148 -19.58 12.86 5.02
N GLU A 149 -18.42 12.25 4.78
CA GLU A 149 -17.47 12.75 3.78
C GLU A 149 -18.08 12.79 2.37
N LEU A 150 -18.85 11.77 1.99
CA LEU A 150 -19.53 11.73 0.69
C LEU A 150 -20.63 12.80 0.61
N HIS A 151 -21.48 12.90 1.64
CA HIS A 151 -22.52 13.93 1.69
C HIS A 151 -21.93 15.33 1.54
N ARG A 152 -20.91 15.67 2.34
CA ARG A 152 -20.24 16.97 2.23
C ARG A 152 -19.60 17.20 0.85
N ALA A 153 -19.04 16.16 0.23
CA ALA A 153 -18.42 16.28 -1.08
C ALA A 153 -19.43 16.68 -2.17
N ILE A 154 -20.72 16.35 -2.03
CA ILE A 154 -21.75 16.68 -3.02
C ILE A 154 -22.74 17.77 -2.56
N ASP A 155 -22.64 18.20 -1.30
CA ASP A 155 -23.59 19.14 -0.72
C ASP A 155 -23.60 20.48 -1.48
N GLY A 156 -24.81 20.99 -1.73
CA GLY A 156 -25.06 22.22 -2.50
C GLY A 156 -24.81 22.15 -4.00
N LEU A 157 -24.34 21.02 -4.56
CA LEU A 157 -24.08 20.92 -6.00
C LEU A 157 -25.37 20.72 -6.82
N SER A 158 -25.52 21.53 -7.86
CA SER A 158 -26.52 21.31 -8.91
C SER A 158 -26.14 20.14 -9.83
N ASP A 159 -27.10 19.64 -10.60
CA ASP A 159 -26.89 18.55 -11.55
C ASP A 159 -25.79 18.87 -12.59
N ALA A 160 -25.71 20.13 -13.03
CA ALA A 160 -24.66 20.61 -13.92
C ALA A 160 -23.28 20.64 -13.22
N GLN A 161 -23.22 21.05 -11.95
CA GLN A 161 -21.98 21.06 -11.18
C GLN A 161 -21.45 19.65 -10.88
N LEU A 162 -22.35 18.66 -10.73
CA LEU A 162 -21.93 17.25 -10.62
C LEU A 162 -21.17 16.75 -11.86
N ASN A 163 -21.34 17.39 -13.02
CA ASN A 163 -20.66 17.05 -14.27
C ASN A 163 -19.33 17.80 -14.47
N LEU A 164 -18.90 18.63 -13.50
CA LEU A 164 -17.60 19.28 -13.53
C LEU A 164 -16.47 18.25 -13.42
N ARG A 165 -15.35 18.55 -14.08
CA ARG A 165 -14.17 17.69 -14.21
C ARG A 165 -12.90 18.50 -13.90
N GLU A 166 -11.86 17.82 -13.44
CA GLU A 166 -10.52 18.42 -13.29
C GLU A 166 -9.88 18.67 -14.67
N VAL A 167 -10.02 17.70 -15.57
CA VAL A 167 -9.56 17.72 -16.96
C VAL A 167 -10.61 17.03 -17.83
N LEU A 168 -10.73 17.42 -19.11
CA LEU A 168 -11.77 16.95 -20.04
C LEU A 168 -11.92 15.41 -20.08
N ASP A 169 -10.80 14.68 -20.06
CA ASP A 169 -10.77 13.21 -20.15
C ASP A 169 -10.71 12.49 -18.78
N LYS A 170 -10.89 13.22 -17.69
CA LYS A 170 -10.94 12.67 -16.32
C LYS A 170 -12.37 12.63 -15.82
N TRP A 171 -12.63 11.77 -14.83
CA TRP A 171 -13.96 11.63 -14.26
C TRP A 171 -14.47 12.93 -13.64
N SER A 172 -15.79 13.11 -13.74
CA SER A 172 -16.55 14.15 -13.08
C SER A 172 -16.89 13.76 -11.65
N ILE A 173 -17.36 14.72 -10.85
CA ILE A 173 -17.83 14.48 -9.47
C ILE A 173 -18.86 13.34 -9.45
N ARG A 174 -19.85 13.38 -10.35
CA ARG A 174 -20.86 12.32 -10.52
C ARG A 174 -20.23 10.95 -10.71
N GLU A 175 -19.29 10.85 -11.64
CA GLU A 175 -18.65 9.57 -11.99
C GLU A 175 -17.79 9.02 -10.85
N HIS A 176 -17.09 9.89 -10.10
CA HIS A 176 -16.37 9.50 -8.88
C HIS A 176 -17.32 8.94 -7.81
N VAL A 177 -18.45 9.59 -7.57
CA VAL A 177 -19.44 9.16 -6.58
C VAL A 177 -20.05 7.82 -6.99
N LEU A 178 -20.53 7.70 -8.22
CA LEU A 178 -21.16 6.48 -8.72
C LEU A 178 -20.21 5.27 -8.71
N HIS A 179 -18.94 5.49 -9.05
CA HIS A 179 -17.91 4.46 -9.00
C HIS A 179 -17.71 3.90 -7.60
N VAL A 180 -17.60 4.78 -6.59
CA VAL A 180 -17.45 4.37 -5.19
C VAL A 180 -18.64 3.54 -4.75
N ILE A 181 -19.86 3.98 -5.06
CA ILE A 181 -21.09 3.33 -4.60
C ILE A 181 -21.24 1.93 -5.21
N ASP A 182 -21.01 1.78 -6.51
CA ASP A 182 -21.10 0.45 -7.14
C ASP A 182 -20.00 -0.50 -6.62
N LEU A 183 -18.78 0.00 -6.41
CA LEU A 183 -17.72 -0.80 -5.81
C LEU A 183 -18.03 -1.18 -4.35
N GLU A 184 -18.71 -0.31 -3.61
CA GLU A 184 -19.17 -0.58 -2.25
C GLU A 184 -20.09 -1.80 -2.22
N LEU A 185 -21.02 -1.93 -3.18
CA LEU A 185 -21.96 -3.06 -3.26
C LEU A 185 -21.25 -4.39 -3.54
N ILE A 186 -20.27 -4.38 -4.45
CA ILE A 186 -19.45 -5.56 -4.75
C ILE A 186 -18.63 -5.96 -3.51
N SER A 187 -18.02 -4.98 -2.86
CA SER A 187 -17.15 -5.21 -1.70
C SER A 187 -17.96 -5.66 -0.48
N MET A 188 -19.15 -5.08 -0.26
CA MET A 188 -20.09 -5.50 0.78
C MET A 188 -20.42 -6.99 0.66
N HIS A 189 -20.65 -7.50 -0.56
CA HIS A 189 -20.94 -8.91 -0.76
C HIS A 189 -19.79 -9.82 -0.29
N LYS A 190 -18.54 -9.42 -0.56
CA LYS A 190 -17.34 -10.11 -0.07
C LYS A 190 -17.25 -10.05 1.46
N VAL A 191 -17.49 -8.88 2.06
CA VAL A 191 -17.51 -8.70 3.51
C VAL A 191 -18.57 -9.59 4.16
N LYS A 192 -19.77 -9.73 3.56
CA LYS A 192 -20.82 -10.59 4.10
C LYS A 192 -20.43 -12.07 4.09
N PHE A 193 -19.70 -12.55 3.08
CA PHE A 193 -19.15 -13.91 3.12
C PHE A 193 -18.12 -14.07 4.24
N ALA A 194 -17.23 -13.10 4.43
CA ALA A 194 -16.27 -13.13 5.52
C ALA A 194 -16.99 -13.18 6.89
N LEU A 195 -18.02 -12.34 7.06
CA LEU A 195 -18.82 -12.28 8.26
C LEU A 195 -19.61 -13.58 8.48
N ALA A 196 -20.32 -14.12 7.49
CA ALA A 196 -21.18 -15.28 7.70
C ALA A 196 -20.41 -16.62 7.72
N GLU A 197 -19.33 -16.71 6.96
CA GLU A 197 -18.58 -17.94 6.66
C GLU A 197 -17.07 -17.68 6.74
N SER A 198 -16.59 -17.29 7.92
CA SER A 198 -15.17 -16.95 8.14
C SER A 198 -14.23 -18.04 7.61
N GLY A 199 -13.20 -17.62 6.88
CA GLY A 199 -12.23 -18.49 6.19
C GLY A 199 -12.68 -19.02 4.82
N ARG A 200 -13.88 -18.65 4.34
CA ARG A 200 -14.41 -19.10 3.04
C ARG A 200 -13.51 -18.67 1.88
N MET A 201 -13.37 -19.58 0.90
CA MET A 201 -12.80 -19.23 -0.41
C MET A 201 -13.80 -18.39 -1.21
N TYR A 202 -13.38 -17.20 -1.60
CA TYR A 202 -14.14 -16.25 -2.40
C TYR A 202 -13.54 -16.15 -3.81
N THR A 203 -14.36 -16.43 -4.81
CA THR A 203 -14.06 -16.16 -6.21
C THR A 203 -15.06 -15.11 -6.69
N GLY A 204 -14.62 -13.85 -6.72
CA GLY A 204 -15.42 -12.75 -7.24
C GLY A 204 -15.25 -12.59 -8.75
N ASN A 205 -16.15 -11.84 -9.37
CA ASN A 205 -15.97 -11.38 -10.73
C ASN A 205 -14.92 -10.26 -10.78
N SER A 206 -14.15 -10.20 -11.86
CA SER A 206 -13.27 -9.06 -12.10
C SER A 206 -14.10 -7.79 -12.27
N PHE A 207 -13.73 -6.74 -11.56
CA PHE A 207 -14.31 -5.41 -11.70
C PHE A 207 -13.43 -4.59 -12.65
N GLN A 208 -14.00 -4.16 -13.78
CA GLN A 208 -13.35 -3.28 -14.74
C GLN A 208 -14.04 -1.90 -14.67
N PRO A 209 -13.40 -0.89 -14.05
CA PRO A 209 -14.03 0.42 -13.81
C PRO A 209 -14.58 1.08 -15.08
N ASP A 210 -13.84 1.00 -16.19
CA ASP A 210 -14.23 1.63 -17.46
C ASP A 210 -15.44 0.93 -18.11
N ASP A 211 -15.55 -0.39 -17.95
CA ASP A 211 -16.70 -1.15 -18.43
C ASP A 211 -17.95 -0.83 -17.62
N TRP A 212 -17.81 -0.65 -16.31
CA TRP A 212 -18.92 -0.25 -15.42
C TRP A 212 -19.33 1.19 -15.67
N HIS A 213 -18.36 2.11 -15.80
CA HIS A 213 -18.60 3.50 -16.15
C HIS A 213 -19.44 3.64 -17.41
N ARG A 214 -19.05 2.94 -18.48
CA ARG A 214 -19.77 2.93 -19.76
C ARG A 214 -21.09 2.17 -19.67
N GLY A 215 -21.07 0.95 -19.12
CA GLY A 215 -22.22 0.04 -19.11
C GLY A 215 -23.36 0.48 -18.20
N LEU A 216 -23.06 1.21 -17.12
CA LEU A 216 -24.06 1.76 -16.20
C LEU A 216 -24.27 3.27 -16.40
N HIS A 217 -23.76 3.83 -17.50
CA HIS A 217 -24.00 5.21 -17.93
C HIS A 217 -23.69 6.27 -16.86
N TYR A 218 -22.52 6.19 -16.22
CA TYR A 218 -22.17 7.08 -15.10
C TYR A 218 -22.23 8.57 -15.45
N ALA A 219 -21.90 8.93 -16.70
CA ALA A 219 -21.92 10.32 -17.16
C ALA A 219 -23.30 11.00 -17.06
N GLN A 220 -24.39 10.22 -16.98
CA GLN A 220 -25.76 10.76 -16.97
C GLN A 220 -26.63 10.18 -15.83
N ARG A 221 -26.18 9.11 -15.16
CA ARG A 221 -26.96 8.46 -14.10
C ARG A 221 -27.18 9.41 -12.90
N PRO A 222 -28.41 9.61 -12.42
CA PRO A 222 -28.67 10.39 -11.21
C PRO A 222 -28.03 9.77 -9.97
N ILE A 223 -27.58 10.58 -9.01
CA ILE A 223 -26.88 10.08 -7.80
C ILE A 223 -27.75 9.99 -6.55
N ALA A 224 -28.92 10.64 -6.52
CA ALA A 224 -29.69 10.79 -5.28
C ALA A 224 -30.06 9.46 -4.60
N ALA A 225 -30.59 8.50 -5.35
CA ALA A 225 -30.92 7.17 -4.82
C ALA A 225 -29.66 6.36 -4.47
N GLU A 226 -28.58 6.54 -5.23
CA GLU A 226 -27.31 5.84 -5.03
C GLU A 226 -26.64 6.25 -3.72
N VAL A 227 -26.70 7.54 -3.38
CA VAL A 227 -26.16 8.08 -2.13
C VAL A 227 -26.91 7.51 -0.92
N LEU A 228 -28.25 7.40 -1.01
CA LEU A 228 -29.05 6.74 0.03
C LEU A 228 -28.68 5.26 0.17
N LEU A 229 -28.44 4.57 -0.94
CA LEU A 229 -28.01 3.17 -0.95
C LEU A 229 -26.65 3.01 -0.26
N PHE A 230 -25.68 3.88 -0.56
CA PHE A 230 -24.37 3.88 0.08
C PHE A 230 -24.46 4.01 1.61
N GLN A 231 -25.25 4.97 2.09
CA GLN A 231 -25.48 5.16 3.51
C GLN A 231 -26.11 3.91 4.15
N ALA A 232 -27.16 3.35 3.54
CA ALA A 232 -27.83 2.15 4.04
C ALA A 232 -26.90 0.93 4.05
N THR A 233 -26.07 0.76 3.02
CA THR A 233 -25.07 -0.31 2.92
C THR A 233 -24.03 -0.21 4.03
N ARG A 234 -23.50 0.99 4.31
CA ARG A 234 -22.53 1.18 5.40
C ARG A 234 -23.15 0.93 6.76
N GLN A 235 -24.33 1.48 7.01
CA GLN A 235 -25.07 1.24 8.26
C GLN A 235 -25.36 -0.26 8.46
N HIS A 236 -25.71 -0.99 7.39
CA HIS A 236 -25.92 -2.43 7.45
C HIS A 236 -24.65 -3.18 7.90
N ILE A 237 -23.51 -2.90 7.28
CA ILE A 237 -22.24 -3.54 7.63
C ILE A 237 -21.78 -3.16 9.05
N ILE A 238 -21.88 -1.88 9.42
CA ILE A 238 -21.54 -1.42 10.77
C ILE A 238 -22.41 -2.12 11.82
N GLY A 239 -23.71 -2.22 11.57
CA GLY A 239 -24.63 -2.94 12.46
C GLY A 239 -24.27 -4.41 12.64
N LEU A 240 -23.85 -5.10 11.57
CA LEU A 240 -23.36 -6.47 11.66
C LEU A 240 -22.06 -6.56 12.46
N CYS A 241 -21.11 -5.64 12.22
CA CYS A 241 -19.83 -5.61 12.94
C CYS A 241 -20.01 -5.33 14.43
N ASN A 242 -20.95 -4.46 14.81
CA ASN A 242 -21.26 -4.19 16.21
C ASN A 242 -22.03 -5.35 16.88
N HIS A 243 -22.79 -6.13 16.12
CA HIS A 243 -23.56 -7.26 16.65
C HIS A 243 -22.71 -8.51 16.86
N LEU A 244 -21.71 -8.74 16.00
CA LEU A 244 -20.84 -9.91 16.03
C LEU A 244 -19.55 -9.59 16.82
N PRO A 245 -19.27 -10.27 17.94
CA PRO A 245 -18.15 -9.88 18.82
C PRO A 245 -16.76 -10.03 18.19
N ASP A 246 -16.62 -10.92 17.22
CA ASP A 246 -15.38 -11.24 16.50
C ASP A 246 -15.39 -10.73 15.04
N ALA A 247 -16.33 -9.84 14.68
CA ALA A 247 -16.62 -9.52 13.28
C ALA A 247 -15.40 -9.09 12.47
N LEU A 248 -14.55 -8.26 13.06
CA LEU A 248 -13.40 -7.64 12.40
C LEU A 248 -12.22 -8.60 12.21
N ASP A 249 -12.15 -9.64 13.03
CA ASP A 249 -11.16 -10.73 12.93
C ASP A 249 -11.57 -11.81 11.92
N ARG A 250 -12.84 -11.87 11.52
CA ARG A 250 -13.32 -12.86 10.54
C ARG A 250 -12.63 -12.65 9.19
N THR A 251 -12.34 -13.75 8.49
CA THR A 251 -11.50 -13.71 7.29
C THR A 251 -12.21 -14.20 6.05
N ILE A 252 -11.67 -13.82 4.90
CA ILE A 252 -12.04 -14.36 3.59
C ILE A 252 -10.77 -14.69 2.82
N ARG A 253 -10.79 -15.80 2.10
CA ARG A 253 -9.64 -16.30 1.34
C ARG A 253 -9.86 -16.10 -0.14
N THR A 254 -8.82 -15.70 -0.85
CA THR A 254 -8.72 -15.78 -2.31
C THR A 254 -7.48 -16.60 -2.63
N THR A 255 -7.23 -16.90 -3.91
CA THR A 255 -6.14 -17.82 -4.31
C THR A 255 -4.77 -17.45 -3.76
N ASN A 256 -4.50 -16.16 -3.58
CA ASN A 256 -3.16 -15.66 -3.21
C ASN A 256 -3.11 -14.90 -1.88
N ARG A 257 -4.25 -14.73 -1.19
CA ARG A 257 -4.31 -13.92 0.04
C ARG A 257 -5.49 -14.31 0.92
N GLU A 258 -5.31 -14.11 2.21
CA GLU A 258 -6.37 -14.09 3.21
C GLU A 258 -6.50 -12.66 3.73
N GLU A 259 -7.73 -12.16 3.83
CA GLU A 259 -8.02 -10.80 4.27
C GLU A 259 -9.04 -10.84 5.41
N THR A 260 -8.83 -10.07 6.47
CA THR A 260 -9.81 -9.89 7.53
C THR A 260 -10.89 -8.90 7.12
N VAL A 261 -12.04 -8.91 7.81
CA VAL A 261 -13.08 -7.89 7.63
C VAL A 261 -12.49 -6.50 7.92
N ALA A 262 -11.66 -6.33 8.96
CA ALA A 262 -10.98 -5.06 9.22
C ALA A 262 -10.19 -4.55 8.01
N GLN A 263 -9.42 -5.42 7.35
CA GLN A 263 -8.66 -5.08 6.15
C GLN A 263 -9.56 -4.66 4.98
N LEU A 264 -10.68 -5.35 4.79
CA LEU A 264 -11.66 -4.98 3.76
C LEU A 264 -12.30 -3.61 4.04
N LEU A 265 -12.75 -3.36 5.28
CA LEU A 265 -13.36 -2.08 5.65
C LEU A 265 -12.38 -0.92 5.56
N LYS A 266 -11.12 -1.12 5.99
CA LYS A 266 -10.05 -0.12 5.83
C LYS A 266 -9.83 0.22 4.35
N MET A 267 -9.74 -0.80 3.49
CA MET A 267 -9.58 -0.60 2.04
C MET A 267 -10.77 0.17 1.45
N MET A 268 -11.99 -0.22 1.79
CA MET A 268 -13.22 0.46 1.33
C MET A 268 -13.27 1.92 1.81
N ALA A 269 -12.92 2.18 3.07
CA ALA A 269 -12.87 3.53 3.63
C ALA A 269 -11.82 4.41 2.92
N GLY A 270 -10.60 3.88 2.76
CA GLY A 270 -9.52 4.58 2.07
C GLY A 270 -9.83 4.87 0.59
N HIS A 271 -10.46 3.92 -0.09
CA HIS A 271 -10.88 4.08 -1.48
C HIS A 271 -11.96 5.16 -1.62
N ALA A 272 -13.00 5.12 -0.81
CA ALA A 272 -14.03 6.16 -0.81
C ALA A 272 -13.42 7.55 -0.55
N LYS A 273 -12.56 7.68 0.46
CA LYS A 273 -11.85 8.93 0.79
C LYS A 273 -11.01 9.45 -0.37
N HIS A 274 -10.32 8.57 -1.11
CA HIS A 274 -9.56 8.95 -2.31
C HIS A 274 -10.45 9.60 -3.38
N HIS A 275 -11.60 9.00 -3.69
CA HIS A 275 -12.55 9.55 -4.66
C HIS A 275 -13.24 10.82 -4.17
N MET A 276 -13.57 10.92 -2.87
CA MET A 276 -14.15 12.14 -2.31
C MET A 276 -13.16 13.31 -2.33
N ARG A 277 -11.86 13.05 -2.09
CA ARG A 277 -10.81 14.06 -2.30
C ARG A 277 -10.73 14.53 -3.76
N ALA A 278 -10.97 13.65 -4.73
CA ALA A 278 -11.04 14.06 -6.13
C ALA A 278 -12.23 14.99 -6.39
N ALA A 279 -13.40 14.67 -5.84
CA ALA A 279 -14.57 15.54 -5.92
C ALA A 279 -14.28 16.92 -5.30
N TRP A 280 -13.64 16.97 -4.13
CA TRP A 280 -13.23 18.24 -3.49
C TRP A 280 -12.26 19.06 -4.32
N ARG A 281 -11.24 18.43 -4.94
CA ARG A 281 -10.33 19.16 -5.84
C ARG A 281 -11.06 19.78 -7.03
N ILE A 282 -12.02 19.05 -7.60
CA ILE A 282 -12.85 19.58 -8.70
C ILE A 282 -13.68 20.77 -8.22
N ARG A 283 -14.29 20.67 -7.04
CA ARG A 283 -15.03 21.77 -6.42
C ARG A 283 -14.19 23.03 -6.22
N GLU A 284 -13.02 22.88 -5.61
CA GLU A 284 -12.06 23.97 -5.39
C GLU A 284 -11.63 24.62 -6.70
N LEU A 285 -11.35 23.80 -7.73
CA LEU A 285 -10.94 24.29 -9.06
C LEU A 285 -12.02 25.15 -9.73
N HIS A 286 -13.30 24.80 -9.54
CA HIS A 286 -14.43 25.48 -10.17
C HIS A 286 -15.14 26.49 -9.25
N GLY A 287 -14.71 26.62 -7.99
CA GLY A 287 -15.25 27.57 -7.01
C GLY A 287 -16.67 27.26 -6.54
N VAL A 288 -16.99 25.98 -6.29
CA VAL A 288 -18.35 25.47 -5.95
C VAL A 288 -18.41 24.61 -4.70
#